data_AF-A0A9P7VJH9-F1
#
_entry.id   AF-A0A9P7VJH9-F1
#
_cell.length_a   1.000
_cell.length_b   1.000
_cell.length_c   1.000
_cell.angle_alpha   90.00
_cell.angle_beta   90.00
_cell.angle_gamma   90.00
#
_symmetry.space_group_name_H-M   'P 1'
#
loop_
_entity.id
_entity.type
_entity.pdbx_description
1 polymer ?
#
loop_
_entity_poly.entity_id
_entity_poly.type
_entity_poly.pdbx_seq_one_letter_code
_entity_poly.pdbx_strand_id
1 'polypeptide(L)'
;MSVYHWWRNCSSCLQISPSASSSLLKLFLHYYSRSGDNGLLGTIVYEILGLHDSFGRVMIDNLKASTVSLPGEEQYSTVETLLTRFTGIGYTAVRALTLRYIRLQYIDRAELNRISTIEFLDDVEEIDLVLKHYAITWGLWHPGTETKA
;
A
#
# COMPACT_ATOMS: atom_id res chain seq x y z
N MET A 1 17.47 -8.24 -12.05
CA MET A 1 16.23 -7.91 -11.32
C MET A 1 16.58 -6.80 -10.33
N SER A 2 16.51 -5.54 -10.78
CA SER A 2 16.82 -4.39 -9.93
C SER A 2 15.59 -4.04 -9.10
N VAL A 3 15.50 -4.60 -7.89
CA VAL A 3 14.51 -4.16 -6.90
C VAL A 3 15.05 -2.89 -6.28
N TYR A 4 14.60 -1.73 -6.76
CA TYR A 4 14.91 -0.46 -6.12
C TYR A 4 14.18 -0.40 -4.77
N HIS A 5 14.91 -0.69 -3.70
CA HIS A 5 14.42 -0.75 -2.34
C HIS A 5 14.37 0.67 -1.74
N TRP A 6 13.26 1.38 -1.93
CA TRP A 6 12.97 2.62 -1.20
C TRP A 6 11.96 2.34 -0.11
N TRP A 7 12.46 1.86 1.03
CA TRP A 7 11.73 1.81 2.29
C TRP A 7 12.29 2.93 3.16
N ARG A 8 11.68 4.12 3.10
CA ARG A 8 11.94 5.18 4.07
C ARG A 8 10.61 5.71 4.60
N ASN A 9 10.26 5.22 5.80
CA ASN A 9 9.27 5.74 6.75
C ASN A 9 7.91 6.18 6.19
N CYS A 10 6.89 5.37 6.51
CA CYS A 10 5.48 5.55 6.19
C CYS A 10 4.87 6.90 6.63
N SER A 11 5.57 7.68 7.46
CA SER A 11 5.17 9.02 7.90
C SER A 11 4.97 9.99 6.72
N SER A 12 5.75 9.83 5.65
CA SER A 12 5.67 10.71 4.47
C SER A 12 4.56 10.30 3.51
N CYS A 13 4.25 9.00 3.39
CA CYS A 13 3.19 8.50 2.52
C CYS A 13 1.79 8.96 2.96
N LEU A 14 1.57 9.19 4.25
CA LEU A 14 0.29 9.71 4.76
C LEU A 14 -0.03 11.12 4.25
N GLN A 15 0.98 11.92 3.89
CA GLN A 15 0.78 13.33 3.53
C GLN A 15 0.71 13.59 2.03
N ILE A 16 0.84 12.55 1.20
CA ILE A 16 0.84 12.68 -0.26
C ILE A 16 -0.57 12.42 -0.76
N SER A 17 -1.12 13.33 -1.56
CA SER A 17 -2.43 13.11 -2.17
C SER A 17 -2.42 11.88 -3.09
N PRO A 18 -3.58 11.21 -3.29
CA PRO A 18 -3.77 10.17 -4.30
C PRO A 18 -3.17 10.51 -5.67
N SER A 19 -3.38 11.75 -6.11
CA SER A 19 -2.90 12.25 -7.39
C SER A 19 -1.38 12.39 -7.43
N ALA A 20 -0.76 12.85 -6.33
CA ALA A 20 0.69 12.94 -6.21
C ALA A 20 1.33 11.55 -6.10
N SER A 21 0.73 10.62 -5.35
CA SER A 21 1.16 9.21 -5.30
C SER A 21 1.13 8.57 -6.69
N SER A 22 0.03 8.75 -7.43
CA SER A 22 -0.08 8.26 -8.82
C SER A 22 0.94 8.91 -9.75
N SER A 23 1.21 10.20 -9.57
CA SER A 23 2.21 10.93 -10.37
C SER A 23 3.62 10.41 -10.10
N LEU A 24 3.96 10.08 -8.86
CA LEU A 24 5.24 9.45 -8.52
C LEU A 24 5.37 8.08 -9.17
N LEU A 25 4.34 7.23 -9.08
CA LEU A 25 4.33 5.92 -9.74
C LEU A 25 4.51 6.04 -11.26
N LYS A 26 3.83 7.00 -11.91
CA LYS A 26 3.99 7.30 -13.34
C LYS A 26 5.41 7.78 -13.66
N LEU A 27 5.96 8.68 -12.84
CA LEU A 27 7.30 9.22 -13.02
C LEU A 27 8.37 8.11 -12.95
N PHE A 28 8.29 7.23 -11.96
CA PHE A 28 9.21 6.11 -11.82
C PHE A 28 9.12 5.15 -13.01
N LEU A 29 7.89 4.84 -13.43
CA LEU A 29 7.66 3.99 -14.59
C LEU A 29 8.25 4.60 -15.86
N HIS A 30 8.01 5.89 -16.10
CA HIS A 30 8.54 6.63 -17.25
C HIS A 30 10.08 6.76 -17.21
N TYR A 31 10.66 6.97 -16.04
CA TYR A 31 12.11 7.00 -15.88
C TYR A 31 12.73 5.64 -16.25
N TYR A 32 12.17 4.56 -15.73
CA TYR A 32 12.68 3.22 -15.97
C TYR A 32 12.48 2.78 -17.42
N SER A 33 11.32 3.05 -18.03
CA SER A 33 11.05 2.69 -19.43
C SER A 33 11.99 3.37 -20.43
N ARG A 34 12.54 4.54 -20.08
CA ARG A 34 13.52 5.28 -20.89
C ARG A 34 14.96 4.90 -20.66
N SER A 35 15.26 4.13 -19.62
CA SER A 35 16.62 3.73 -19.27
C SER A 35 17.26 2.77 -20.29
N GLY A 36 16.45 2.16 -21.16
CA GLY A 36 16.89 1.13 -22.12
C GLY A 36 17.15 -0.23 -21.46
N ASP A 37 16.86 -0.37 -20.16
CA ASP A 37 16.91 -1.64 -19.45
C ASP A 37 15.74 -2.54 -19.90
N ASN A 38 16.07 -3.78 -20.27
CA ASN A 38 15.09 -4.80 -20.63
C ASN A 38 14.59 -5.61 -19.41
N GLY A 39 14.93 -5.16 -18.20
CA GLY A 39 14.47 -5.74 -16.94
C GLY A 39 12.99 -5.48 -16.64
N LEU A 40 12.43 -6.32 -15.76
CA LEU A 40 11.12 -6.07 -15.14
C LEU A 40 11.24 -5.00 -14.04
N LEU A 41 10.29 -4.08 -13.99
CA LEU A 41 10.13 -3.15 -12.88
C LEU A 41 9.11 -3.70 -11.89
N GLY A 42 9.56 -4.00 -10.68
CA GLY A 42 8.69 -4.30 -9.54
C GLY A 42 8.49 -3.07 -8.66
N THR A 43 7.25 -2.79 -8.28
CA THR A 43 6.91 -1.68 -7.38
C THR A 43 5.96 -2.18 -6.30
N ILE A 44 6.25 -1.81 -5.05
CA ILE A 44 5.48 -2.19 -3.87
C ILE A 44 5.13 -0.89 -3.13
N VAL A 45 3.86 -0.74 -2.76
CA VAL A 45 3.33 0.40 -2.00
C VAL A 45 2.61 -0.15 -0.77
N TYR A 46 2.92 0.44 0.38
CA TYR A 46 2.20 0.22 1.64
C TYR A 46 1.42 1.49 1.97
N GLU A 47 0.13 1.37 2.21
CA GLU A 47 -0.73 2.53 2.45
C GLU A 47 -1.99 2.21 3.26
N ILE A 48 -2.65 3.27 3.73
CA ILE A 48 -3.93 3.22 4.41
C ILE A 48 -5.06 3.15 3.37
N LEU A 49 -6.11 2.38 3.66
CA LEU A 49 -7.35 2.33 2.89
C LEU A 49 -8.57 2.18 3.82
N GLY A 50 -9.77 2.28 3.26
CA GLY A 50 -10.99 1.88 3.94
C GLY A 50 -11.48 2.85 5.03
N LEU A 51 -11.14 4.13 4.95
CA LEU A 51 -11.40 5.09 6.03
C LEU A 51 -12.87 5.57 6.18
N HIS A 52 -13.80 4.97 5.46
CA HIS A 52 -15.22 5.36 5.47
C HIS A 52 -16.08 4.59 6.48
N ASP A 53 -15.55 3.55 7.13
CA ASP A 53 -16.29 2.87 8.19
C ASP A 53 -16.15 3.61 9.55
N SER A 54 -16.87 3.14 10.58
CA SER A 54 -16.85 3.81 11.90
C SER A 54 -15.46 3.81 12.53
N PHE A 55 -14.68 2.76 12.29
CA PHE A 55 -13.32 2.66 12.81
C PHE A 55 -12.39 3.58 12.01
N GLY A 56 -12.50 3.57 10.68
CA GLY A 56 -11.76 4.46 9.79
C GLY A 56 -11.94 5.94 10.13
N ARG A 57 -13.16 6.37 10.48
CA ARG A 57 -13.41 7.75 10.96
C ARG A 57 -12.67 8.08 12.25
N VAL A 58 -12.70 7.18 13.23
CA VAL A 58 -11.95 7.34 14.49
C VAL A 58 -10.44 7.39 14.21
N MET A 59 -9.95 6.56 13.29
CA MET A 59 -8.56 6.55 12.87
C MET A 59 -8.14 7.89 12.26
N ILE A 60 -8.97 8.47 11.38
CA ILE A 60 -8.73 9.81 10.82
C ILE A 60 -8.66 10.87 11.93
N ASP A 61 -9.61 10.85 12.86
CA ASP A 61 -9.68 11.86 13.93
C ASP A 61 -8.44 11.77 14.85
N ASN A 62 -7.98 10.55 15.15
CA ASN A 62 -6.75 10.31 15.91
C ASN A 62 -5.50 10.82 15.16
N LEU A 63 -5.45 10.64 13.83
CA LEU A 63 -4.33 11.10 13.00
C LEU A 63 -4.30 12.63 12.87
N LYS A 64 -5.47 13.27 12.71
CA LYS A 64 -5.60 14.74 12.65
C LYS A 64 -5.15 15.41 13.95
N ALA A 65 -5.45 14.80 15.09
CA ALA A 65 -4.98 15.28 16.40
C ALA A 65 -3.44 15.27 16.52
N SER A 66 -2.75 14.50 15.68
CA SER A 66 -1.29 14.31 15.69
C SER A 66 -0.55 15.15 14.62
N THR A 67 -1.17 16.18 14.06
CA THR A 67 -0.62 17.05 12.97
C THR A 67 -0.45 16.36 11.61
N VAL A 68 -1.04 15.18 11.43
CA VAL A 68 -1.01 14.47 10.14
C VAL A 68 -2.31 14.75 9.38
N SER A 69 -2.18 15.37 8.22
CA SER A 69 -3.28 15.51 7.26
C SER A 69 -3.20 14.38 6.23
N LEU A 70 -4.35 13.81 5.91
CA LEU A 70 -4.55 12.77 4.91
C LEU A 70 -5.30 13.40 3.71
N PRO A 71 -4.61 14.12 2.81
CA PRO A 71 -5.27 14.73 1.67
C PRO A 71 -5.74 13.67 0.67
N GLY A 72 -7.05 13.59 0.40
CA GLY A 72 -7.61 12.80 -0.71
C GLY A 72 -7.99 11.35 -0.40
N GLU A 73 -8.35 11.03 0.83
CA GLU A 73 -8.76 9.68 1.28
C GLU A 73 -9.85 9.00 0.43
N GLU A 74 -10.62 9.76 -0.36
CA GLU A 74 -11.76 9.24 -1.12
C GLU A 74 -11.38 8.40 -2.36
N GLN A 75 -10.24 8.67 -3.00
CA GLN A 75 -9.96 8.10 -4.33
C GLN A 75 -9.50 6.64 -4.30
N TYR A 76 -8.89 6.18 -3.20
CA TYR A 76 -8.30 4.84 -3.07
C TYR A 76 -8.74 4.09 -1.81
N SER A 77 -10.04 4.08 -1.57
CA SER A 77 -10.63 3.55 -0.33
C SER A 77 -10.77 2.03 -0.30
N THR A 78 -10.60 1.31 -1.42
CA THR A 78 -10.75 -0.16 -1.48
C THR A 78 -9.58 -0.84 -2.17
N VAL A 79 -9.42 -2.15 -1.95
CA VAL A 79 -8.40 -2.96 -2.63
C VAL A 79 -8.52 -2.85 -4.16
N GLU A 80 -9.74 -2.84 -4.70
CA GLU A 80 -10.02 -2.71 -6.13
C GLU A 80 -9.55 -1.37 -6.69
N THR A 81 -9.73 -0.28 -5.94
CA THR A 81 -9.24 1.05 -6.35
C THR A 81 -7.71 1.11 -6.36
N LEU A 82 -7.03 0.41 -5.45
CA LEU A 82 -5.57 0.28 -5.44
C LEU A 82 -5.06 -0.48 -6.67
N LEU A 83 -5.73 -1.58 -7.02
CA LEU A 83 -5.43 -2.35 -8.24
C LEU A 83 -5.59 -1.47 -9.48
N THR A 84 -6.71 -0.74 -9.55
CA THR A 84 -7.05 0.15 -10.66
C THR A 84 -6.02 1.27 -10.83
N ARG A 85 -5.46 1.79 -9.73
CA ARG A 85 -4.39 2.80 -9.79
C ARG A 85 -3.16 2.28 -10.54
N PHE A 86 -2.68 1.08 -10.19
CA PHE A 86 -1.51 0.50 -10.85
C PHE A 86 -1.77 0.11 -12.30
N THR A 87 -2.90 -0.55 -12.58
CA THR A 87 -3.25 -0.94 -13.96
C THR A 87 -3.51 0.27 -14.85
N GLY A 88 -4.10 1.34 -14.31
CA GLY A 88 -4.30 2.62 -15.01
C GLY A 88 -3.01 3.33 -15.38
N ILE A 89 -1.90 3.07 -14.68
CA ILE A 89 -0.57 3.63 -14.97
C ILE A 89 0.18 2.79 -16.02
N GLY A 90 -0.12 1.49 -16.13
CA GLY A 90 0.47 0.60 -17.12
C GLY A 90 1.15 -0.64 -16.54
N TYR A 91 1.08 -0.88 -15.22
CA TYR A 91 1.54 -2.16 -14.65
C TYR A 91 0.66 -3.31 -15.17
N THR A 92 1.28 -4.43 -15.55
CA THR A 92 0.62 -5.55 -16.23
C THR A 92 0.20 -6.68 -15.30
N ALA A 93 0.92 -6.87 -14.20
CA ALA A 93 0.53 -7.80 -13.15
C ALA A 93 0.46 -7.06 -11.82
N VAL A 94 -0.74 -6.98 -11.25
CA VAL A 94 -0.99 -6.20 -10.03
C VAL A 94 -1.75 -7.05 -9.02
N ARG A 95 -1.37 -6.90 -7.75
CA ARG A 95 -2.06 -7.48 -6.59
C ARG A 95 -2.04 -6.50 -5.43
N ALA A 96 -3.06 -6.60 -4.58
CA ALA A 96 -3.17 -5.83 -3.36
C ALA A 96 -3.83 -6.70 -2.31
N LEU A 97 -3.31 -6.68 -1.08
CA LEU A 97 -3.86 -7.40 0.06
C LEU A 97 -3.85 -6.50 1.28
N THR A 98 -4.89 -6.59 2.12
CA THR A 98 -4.86 -5.95 3.43
C THR A 98 -3.89 -6.68 4.36
N LEU A 99 -3.31 -5.97 5.33
CA LEU A 99 -2.45 -6.61 6.32
C LEU A 99 -3.22 -7.65 7.14
N ARG A 100 -4.51 -7.43 7.38
CA ARG A 100 -5.37 -8.44 8.02
C ARG A 100 -5.40 -9.74 7.22
N TYR A 101 -5.60 -9.64 5.90
CA TYR A 101 -5.60 -10.83 5.05
C TYR A 101 -4.23 -11.51 5.03
N ILE A 102 -3.15 -10.73 4.96
CA ILE A 102 -1.77 -11.26 5.04
C ILE A 102 -1.55 -12.03 6.34
N ARG A 103 -1.88 -11.41 7.48
CA ARG A 103 -1.76 -12.02 8.82
C ARG A 103 -2.54 -13.32 8.94
N LEU A 104 -3.77 -13.37 8.43
CA LEU A 104 -4.63 -14.53 8.56
C LEU A 104 -4.29 -15.68 7.60
N GLN A 105 -3.71 -15.39 6.44
CA GLN A 105 -3.58 -16.37 5.34
C GLN A 105 -2.13 -16.78 5.04
N TYR A 106 -1.15 -15.94 5.39
CA TYR A 106 0.25 -16.15 5.00
C TYR A 106 1.23 -16.23 6.18
N ILE A 107 0.78 -15.94 7.40
CA ILE A 107 1.62 -16.05 8.60
C ILE A 107 1.21 -17.30 9.37
N ASP A 108 2.17 -18.20 9.58
CA ASP A 108 1.95 -19.43 10.31
C ASP A 108 1.57 -19.17 11.77
N ARG A 109 0.71 -20.04 12.33
CA ARG A 109 0.28 -19.92 13.74
C ARG A 109 1.45 -19.93 14.72
N ALA A 110 2.52 -20.67 14.43
CA ALA A 110 3.70 -20.69 15.28
C ALA A 110 4.36 -19.31 15.36
N GLU A 111 4.39 -18.57 14.24
CA GLU A 111 4.96 -17.23 14.19
C GLU A 111 4.04 -16.20 14.86
N LEU A 112 2.71 -16.32 14.67
CA LEU A 112 1.74 -15.50 15.41
C LEU A 112 1.87 -15.69 16.92
N ASN A 113 2.00 -16.93 17.38
CA ASN A 113 2.21 -17.25 18.80
C ASN A 113 3.56 -16.73 19.30
N ARG A 114 4.63 -16.81 18.50
CA ARG A 114 5.93 -16.26 18.88
C ARG A 114 5.84 -14.74 19.07
N ILE A 115 5.17 -14.04 18.15
CA ILE A 115 5.00 -12.58 18.22
C ILE A 115 4.15 -12.19 19.44
N SER A 116 3.09 -12.92 19.76
CA SER A 116 2.22 -12.63 20.92
C SER A 116 2.90 -12.82 22.28
N THR A 117 4.11 -13.38 22.33
CA THR A 117 4.90 -13.44 23.58
C THR A 117 5.72 -12.19 23.85
N ILE A 118 5.92 -11.32 22.85
CA ILE A 118 6.77 -10.12 22.97
C ILE A 118 6.01 -8.99 23.68
N GLU A 119 4.74 -8.80 23.32
CA GLU A 119 3.79 -7.94 24.03
C GLU A 119 2.52 -8.76 24.25
N PHE A 120 1.93 -8.64 25.44
CA PHE A 120 0.68 -9.32 25.78
C PHE A 120 -0.46 -8.74 24.94
N LEU A 121 -0.66 -9.30 23.76
CA LEU A 121 -1.75 -8.98 22.85
C LEU A 121 -3.03 -9.64 23.37
N ASP A 122 -3.73 -8.98 24.29
CA ASP A 122 -5.00 -9.44 24.84
C ASP A 122 -6.16 -9.25 23.86
N ASP A 123 -6.15 -8.19 23.05
CA ASP A 123 -7.19 -7.90 22.06
C ASP A 123 -6.77 -8.14 20.60
N VAL A 124 -6.86 -9.41 20.18
CA VAL A 124 -6.63 -9.83 18.78
C VAL A 124 -7.65 -9.21 17.81
N GLU A 125 -8.84 -8.86 18.30
CA GLU A 125 -9.90 -8.24 17.51
C GLU A 125 -9.56 -6.78 17.16
N GLU A 126 -8.95 -6.04 18.09
CA GLU A 126 -8.54 -4.66 17.87
C GLU A 126 -7.41 -4.57 16.83
N ILE A 127 -6.41 -5.45 16.92
CA ILE A 127 -5.35 -5.48 15.91
C ILE A 127 -5.91 -5.87 14.53
N ASP A 128 -6.88 -6.78 14.46
CA ASP A 128 -7.53 -7.13 13.20
C ASP A 128 -8.31 -5.94 12.60
N LEU A 129 -8.97 -5.13 13.44
CA LEU A 129 -9.65 -3.89 13.03
C LEU A 129 -8.65 -2.88 12.45
N VAL A 130 -7.50 -2.68 13.09
CA VAL A 130 -6.43 -1.81 12.58
C VAL A 130 -5.90 -2.35 11.24
N LEU A 131 -5.51 -3.62 11.19
CA LEU A 131 -4.86 -4.23 10.03
C LEU A 131 -5.77 -4.36 8.79
N LYS A 132 -7.09 -4.27 8.97
CA LYS A 132 -8.04 -4.16 7.86
C LYS A 132 -7.87 -2.86 7.06
N HIS A 133 -7.37 -1.80 7.71
CA HIS A 133 -7.24 -0.44 7.16
C HIS A 133 -5.86 -0.15 6.59
N TYR A 134 -4.99 -1.17 6.46
CA TYR A 134 -3.70 -1.07 5.79
C TYR A 134 -3.59 -2.13 4.71
N ALA A 135 -3.00 -1.76 3.57
CA ALA A 135 -2.75 -2.68 2.46
C ALA A 135 -1.32 -2.58 1.95
N ILE A 136 -0.87 -3.70 1.38
CA ILE A 136 0.30 -3.75 0.51
C ILE A 136 -0.21 -4.01 -0.91
N THR A 137 0.12 -3.10 -1.81
CA THR A 137 -0.11 -3.23 -3.25
C THR A 137 1.22 -3.43 -3.95
N TRP A 138 1.30 -4.37 -4.89
CA TRP A 138 2.46 -4.51 -5.74
C TRP A 138 2.09 -4.72 -7.19
N GLY A 139 2.94 -4.19 -8.07
CA GLY A 139 2.80 -4.26 -9.51
C GLY A 139 4.11 -4.65 -10.17
N LEU A 140 4.00 -5.36 -11.28
CA LEU A 140 5.09 -5.63 -12.21
C LEU A 140 4.79 -4.92 -13.53
N TRP A 141 5.80 -4.25 -14.06
CA TRP A 141 5.81 -3.72 -15.42
C TRP A 141 6.91 -4.41 -16.23
N HIS A 142 6.62 -4.59 -17.53
CA HIS A 142 7.50 -5.23 -18.50
C HIS A 142 7.77 -4.30 -19.69
N PRO A 143 9.02 -4.22 -20.19
CA PRO A 143 9.39 -3.45 -21.38
C PRO A 143 8.55 -3.78 -22.62
N GLY A 144 8.06 -2.77 -23.33
CA GLY A 144 7.18 -2.97 -24.49
C GLY A 144 5.70 -3.11 -24.16
N THR A 145 5.32 -2.97 -22.89
CA THR A 145 3.94 -2.63 -22.52
C THR A 145 3.74 -1.13 -22.71
N GLU A 146 2.70 -0.72 -23.45
CA GLU A 146 2.35 0.70 -23.56
C GLU A 146 2.08 1.30 -22.18
N THR A 147 2.85 2.33 -21.83
CA THR A 147 2.58 3.15 -20.64
C THR A 147 1.34 4.00 -20.93
N LYS A 148 0.32 3.88 -20.09
CA LYS A 148 -0.89 4.71 -20.20
C LYS A 148 -0.61 6.02 -19.48
N ALA A 149 -0.35 7.06 -20.26
CA ALA A 149 -0.10 8.42 -19.77
C ALA A 149 -1.31 8.97 -19.00
#